data_AF-A0A813LIH7-F1
#
_entry.id   AF-A0A813LIH7-F1
#
_cell.length_a   1.000
_cell.length_b   1.000
_cell.length_c   1.000
_cell.angle_alpha   90.00
_cell.angle_beta   90.00
_cell.angle_gamma   90.00
#
_symmetry.space_group_name_H-M   'P 1'
#
loop_
_entity.id
_entity.type
_entity.pdbx_description
1 polymer ?
#
loop_
_entity_poly.entity_id
_entity_poly.type
_entity_poly.pdbx_seq_one_letter_code
_entity_poly.pdbx_strand_id
1 'polypeptide(L)'
;MPDDAQERLQANLQGRLRKLICQGLGYLDLSDAGTTSQLEPALSIMELLIECFKIRGQLEEAQAAKQWLRLHGLLTAEVTTPAQASLESCRSEGQNHGIGEDRGSSKGGVYVPNVTVRNNPLVRNTGQDVILNCIKCGLELKSSWIFEHRGKVSTLAPTAGHSACGVK
;
A
#
# COMPACT_ATOMS: atom_id res chain seq x y z
N MET A 1 -4.91 -5.71 -32.62
CA MET A 1 -4.13 -5.39 -31.40
C MET A 1 -4.80 -4.37 -30.45
N PRO A 2 -6.14 -4.30 -30.28
CA PRO A 2 -6.75 -3.56 -29.16
C PRO A 2 -6.91 -4.38 -27.87
N ASP A 3 -6.84 -5.72 -27.95
CA ASP A 3 -7.22 -6.61 -26.84
C ASP A 3 -6.25 -6.58 -25.65
N ASP A 4 -4.93 -6.47 -25.89
CA ASP A 4 -3.92 -6.42 -24.81
C ASP A 4 -4.09 -5.20 -23.89
N ALA A 5 -4.45 -4.04 -24.45
CA ALA A 5 -4.65 -2.83 -23.66
C ALA A 5 -5.88 -2.95 -22.74
N GLN A 6 -6.95 -3.57 -23.24
CA GLN A 6 -8.16 -3.82 -22.48
C GLN A 6 -7.93 -4.84 -21.36
N GLU A 7 -7.24 -5.95 -21.66
CA GLU A 7 -6.89 -6.97 -20.66
C GLU A 7 -6.04 -6.39 -19.54
N ARG A 8 -5.03 -5.58 -19.87
CA ARG A 8 -4.18 -4.90 -18.89
C ARG A 8 -4.96 -3.93 -18.00
N LEU A 9 -5.88 -3.17 -18.60
CA LEU A 9 -6.76 -2.26 -17.85
C LEU A 9 -7.66 -3.05 -16.89
N GLN A 10 -8.28 -4.13 -17.38
CA GLN A 10 -9.16 -4.97 -16.58
C GLN A 10 -8.41 -5.62 -15.41
N ALA A 11 -7.23 -6.17 -15.66
CA ALA A 11 -6.38 -6.74 -14.62
C ALA A 11 -6.00 -5.71 -13.55
N ASN A 12 -5.66 -4.48 -13.96
CA ASN A 12 -5.35 -3.39 -13.03
C ASN A 12 -6.55 -2.99 -12.17
N LEU A 13 -7.72 -2.81 -12.80
CA LEU A 13 -8.96 -2.47 -12.11
C LEU A 13 -9.37 -3.54 -11.11
N GLN A 14 -9.31 -4.82 -11.51
CA GLN A 14 -9.58 -5.94 -10.61
C GLN A 14 -8.59 -5.95 -9.43
N GLY A 15 -7.30 -5.72 -9.66
CA GLY A 15 -6.30 -5.64 -8.60
C GLY A 15 -6.58 -4.52 -7.60
N ARG A 16 -6.97 -3.33 -8.08
CA ARG A 16 -7.34 -2.18 -7.24
C ARG A 16 -8.62 -2.44 -6.45
N LEU A 17 -9.64 -3.00 -7.11
CA LEU A 17 -10.91 -3.34 -6.47
C LEU A 17 -10.71 -4.36 -5.35
N ARG A 18 -9.97 -5.46 -5.60
CA ARG A 18 -9.63 -6.46 -4.58
C ARG A 18 -8.92 -5.84 -3.39
N LYS A 19 -7.95 -4.94 -3.63
CA LYS A 19 -7.23 -4.25 -2.56
C LYS A 19 -8.17 -3.35 -1.73
N LEU A 20 -9.05 -2.61 -2.39
CA LEU A 20 -10.02 -1.74 -1.72
C LEU A 20 -10.99 -2.56 -0.84
N ILE A 21 -11.49 -3.69 -1.36
CA ILE A 21 -12.37 -4.59 -0.59
C ILE A 21 -11.62 -5.14 0.64
N CYS A 22 -10.40 -5.67 0.45
CA CYS A 22 -9.62 -6.21 1.58
C CYS A 22 -9.29 -5.15 2.63
N GLN A 23 -9.04 -3.90 2.21
CA GLN A 23 -8.78 -2.80 3.13
C GLN A 23 -10.06 -2.37 3.84
N GLY A 24 -11.16 -2.20 3.11
CA GLY A 24 -12.46 -1.83 3.68
C GLY A 24 -12.91 -2.84 4.73
N LEU A 25 -12.94 -4.13 4.37
CA LEU A 25 -13.31 -5.19 5.31
C LEU A 25 -12.35 -5.28 6.51
N GLY A 26 -11.05 -4.99 6.31
CA GLY A 26 -10.07 -4.99 7.40
C GLY A 26 -10.19 -3.81 8.38
N TYR A 27 -10.89 -2.73 8.02
CA TYR A 27 -11.15 -1.59 8.91
C TYR A 27 -12.56 -1.61 9.51
N LEU A 28 -13.45 -2.46 9.02
CA LEU A 28 -14.80 -2.62 9.53
C LEU A 28 -14.76 -3.55 10.75
N ASP A 29 -15.50 -3.19 11.80
CA ASP A 29 -15.71 -4.09 12.92
C ASP A 29 -16.83 -5.09 12.57
N LEU A 30 -16.43 -6.22 11.99
CA LEU A 30 -17.35 -7.31 11.65
C LEU A 30 -17.85 -8.07 12.90
N SER A 31 -17.37 -7.70 14.09
CA SER A 31 -17.92 -8.21 15.36
C SER A 31 -19.20 -7.47 15.76
N ASP A 32 -19.42 -6.26 15.22
CA ASP A 32 -20.65 -5.49 15.45
C ASP A 32 -21.81 -6.09 14.63
N ALA A 33 -22.86 -6.51 15.34
CA ALA A 33 -24.02 -7.17 14.72
C ALA A 33 -24.75 -6.28 13.72
N GLY A 34 -24.78 -4.96 13.94
CA GLY A 34 -25.40 -4.01 13.02
C GLY A 34 -24.64 -3.91 11.70
N THR A 35 -23.32 -3.75 11.78
CA THR A 35 -22.41 -3.70 10.63
C THR A 35 -22.46 -5.00 9.83
N THR A 36 -22.38 -6.14 10.51
CA THR A 36 -22.45 -7.45 9.85
C THR A 36 -23.80 -7.70 9.19
N SER A 37 -24.92 -7.34 9.85
CA SER A 37 -26.25 -7.46 9.25
C SER A 37 -26.42 -6.62 7.98
N GLN A 38 -25.82 -5.42 7.92
CA GLN A 38 -25.88 -4.57 6.72
C GLN A 38 -25.01 -5.11 5.57
N LEU A 39 -23.93 -5.80 5.89
CA LEU A 39 -22.98 -6.34 4.92
C LEU A 39 -23.28 -7.79 4.51
N GLU A 40 -24.13 -8.50 5.25
CA GLU A 40 -24.45 -9.92 5.07
C GLU A 40 -24.77 -10.32 3.62
N PRO A 41 -25.57 -9.56 2.84
CA PRO A 41 -25.81 -9.89 1.44
C PRO A 41 -24.53 -9.84 0.59
N ALA A 42 -23.68 -8.84 0.83
CA ALA A 42 -22.43 -8.68 0.08
C ALA A 42 -21.38 -9.73 0.47
N LEU A 43 -21.28 -10.05 1.76
CA LEU A 43 -20.40 -11.11 2.28
C LEU A 43 -20.80 -12.47 1.70
N SER A 44 -22.09 -12.81 1.72
CA SER A 44 -22.62 -14.04 1.13
C SER A 44 -22.29 -14.18 -0.37
N ILE A 45 -22.40 -13.09 -1.14
CA ILE A 45 -22.03 -13.10 -2.56
C ILE A 45 -20.53 -13.34 -2.73
N MET A 46 -19.68 -12.70 -1.90
CA MET A 46 -18.23 -12.89 -1.98
C MET A 46 -17.82 -14.33 -1.64
N GLU A 47 -18.44 -14.93 -0.63
CA GLU A 47 -18.24 -16.35 -0.29
C GLU A 47 -18.65 -17.26 -1.44
N LEU A 48 -19.84 -17.05 -2.03
CA LEU A 48 -20.30 -17.82 -3.18
C LEU A 48 -19.34 -17.73 -4.36
N LEU A 49 -18.82 -16.53 -4.65
CA LEU A 49 -17.84 -16.33 -5.73
C LEU A 49 -16.53 -17.07 -5.46
N ILE A 50 -16.06 -17.09 -4.21
CA ILE A 50 -14.86 -17.82 -3.82
C ILE A 50 -15.10 -19.34 -3.94
N GLU A 51 -16.24 -19.84 -3.49
CA GLU A 51 -16.60 -21.26 -3.65
C GLU A 51 -16.72 -21.67 -5.11
N CYS A 52 -17.37 -20.85 -5.95
CA CYS A 52 -17.41 -21.07 -7.39
C CYS A 52 -16.02 -21.13 -8.02
N PHE A 53 -15.08 -20.32 -7.52
CA PHE A 53 -13.70 -20.34 -7.99
C PHE A 53 -12.99 -21.63 -7.58
N LYS A 54 -13.12 -22.06 -6.31
CA LYS A 54 -12.55 -23.31 -5.79
C LYS A 54 -13.04 -24.54 -6.56
N ILE A 55 -14.31 -24.56 -6.97
CA ILE A 55 -14.87 -25.66 -7.78
C ILE A 55 -14.20 -25.74 -9.16
N ARG A 56 -13.79 -24.60 -9.73
CA ARG A 56 -13.20 -24.53 -11.08
C ARG A 56 -11.68 -24.74 -11.09
N GLY A 57 -11.01 -24.67 -9.94
CA GLY A 57 -9.57 -24.83 -9.83
C GLY A 57 -9.03 -24.50 -8.45
N GLN A 58 -7.72 -24.64 -8.25
CA GLN A 58 -7.09 -24.35 -6.96
C GLN A 58 -6.95 -22.83 -6.76
N LEU A 59 -7.45 -22.31 -5.64
CA LEU A 59 -7.34 -20.89 -5.26
C LEU A 59 -5.87 -20.44 -5.18
N GLU A 60 -4.99 -21.36 -4.83
CA GLU A 60 -3.54 -21.18 -4.65
C GLU A 60 -2.81 -20.93 -5.98
N GLU A 61 -3.33 -21.45 -7.09
CA GLU A 61 -2.76 -21.31 -8.43
C GLU A 61 -3.21 -20.01 -9.12
N ALA A 62 -4.17 -19.29 -8.53
CA ALA A 62 -4.66 -18.04 -9.10
C ALA A 62 -3.55 -16.96 -9.12
N GLN A 63 -3.49 -16.15 -10.18
CA GLN A 63 -2.58 -14.99 -10.26
C GLN A 63 -2.71 -13.99 -9.08
N ALA A 64 -3.83 -14.05 -8.35
CA ALA A 64 -4.09 -13.25 -7.16
C ALA A 64 -4.36 -14.11 -5.90
N ALA A 65 -3.81 -15.33 -5.83
CA ALA A 65 -4.03 -16.29 -4.74
C ALA A 65 -3.88 -15.67 -3.35
N LYS A 66 -2.81 -14.90 -3.11
CA LYS A 66 -2.57 -14.22 -1.82
C LYS A 66 -3.73 -13.29 -1.41
N GLN A 67 -4.32 -12.56 -2.37
CA GLN A 67 -5.43 -11.64 -2.09
C GLN A 67 -6.72 -12.41 -1.81
N TRP A 68 -6.98 -13.47 -2.56
CA TRP A 68 -8.16 -14.32 -2.36
C TRP A 68 -8.11 -15.09 -1.05
N LEU A 69 -6.96 -15.66 -0.69
CA LEU A 69 -6.75 -16.33 0.59
C LEU A 69 -6.95 -15.37 1.76
N ARG A 70 -6.46 -14.13 1.63
CA ARG A 70 -6.69 -13.10 2.64
C ARG A 70 -8.16 -12.72 2.75
N LEU A 71 -8.85 -12.49 1.63
CA LEU A 71 -10.27 -12.19 1.62
C LEU A 71 -11.06 -13.32 2.27
N HIS A 72 -10.79 -14.57 1.90
CA HIS A 72 -11.37 -15.74 2.53
C HIS A 72 -11.11 -15.75 4.03
N GLY A 73 -9.88 -15.51 4.47
CA GLY A 73 -9.56 -15.41 5.90
C GLY A 73 -10.35 -14.32 6.64
N LEU A 74 -10.63 -13.18 6.00
CA LEU A 74 -11.47 -12.12 6.58
C LEU A 74 -12.95 -12.53 6.68
N LEU A 75 -13.43 -13.38 5.77
CA LEU A 75 -14.81 -13.87 5.75
C LEU A 75 -15.00 -15.03 6.73
N THR A 76 -14.03 -15.95 6.81
CA THR A 76 -14.13 -17.17 7.63
C THR A 76 -13.60 -17.02 9.04
N ALA A 77 -12.89 -15.93 9.37
CA ALA A 77 -12.39 -15.73 10.73
C ALA A 77 -13.57 -15.50 11.68
N GLU A 78 -14.01 -16.58 12.33
CA GLU A 78 -14.78 -16.52 13.56
C GLU A 78 -13.96 -15.76 14.61
N VAL A 79 -14.29 -14.47 14.76
CA VAL A 79 -13.95 -13.56 15.87
C VAL A 79 -12.67 -13.93 16.63
N THR A 80 -11.53 -13.99 15.94
CA THR A 80 -10.24 -13.96 16.62
C THR A 80 -9.80 -12.52 16.67
N THR A 81 -9.97 -11.92 17.84
CA THR A 81 -9.83 -10.49 18.13
C THR A 81 -8.51 -9.93 17.55
N PRO A 82 -8.54 -8.84 16.76
CA PRO A 82 -7.35 -8.33 16.08
C PRO A 82 -6.56 -7.42 17.02
N ALA A 83 -5.90 -8.00 18.01
CA ALA A 83 -4.79 -7.33 18.69
C ALA A 83 -3.49 -7.69 17.94
N GLN A 84 -3.05 -6.81 17.05
CA GLN A 84 -1.69 -6.78 16.49
C GLN A 84 -1.31 -7.80 15.40
N ALA A 85 -2.26 -8.26 14.56
CA ALA A 85 -1.86 -8.80 13.26
C ALA A 85 -1.31 -7.64 12.39
N SER A 86 0.01 -7.52 12.43
CA SER A 86 0.84 -6.47 11.84
C SER A 86 0.32 -5.97 10.47
N LEU A 87 0.02 -4.67 10.41
CA LEU A 87 -0.27 -3.89 9.20
C LEU A 87 0.88 -3.90 8.16
N GLU A 88 1.92 -4.70 8.35
CA GLU A 88 3.09 -4.78 7.48
C GLU A 88 2.88 -5.65 6.22
N SER A 89 1.87 -6.53 6.16
CA SER A 89 1.74 -7.50 5.05
C SER A 89 0.87 -7.01 3.86
N CYS A 90 0.86 -5.71 3.60
CA CYS A 90 0.24 -5.10 2.41
C CYS A 90 1.14 -4.11 1.68
N ARG A 91 2.43 -4.10 2.01
CA ARG A 91 3.43 -3.73 1.04
C ARG A 91 3.43 -4.88 0.05
N SER A 92 2.67 -4.70 -1.04
CA SER A 92 2.87 -5.49 -2.24
C SER A 92 4.38 -5.65 -2.39
N GLU A 93 4.85 -6.89 -2.50
CA GLU A 93 6.11 -7.14 -3.21
C GLU A 93 5.99 -6.32 -4.48
N GLY A 94 6.62 -5.13 -4.46
CA GLY A 94 6.71 -4.30 -5.62
C GLY A 94 7.34 -5.22 -6.62
N GLN A 95 6.58 -5.60 -7.65
CA GLN A 95 7.16 -6.10 -8.88
C GLN A 95 8.45 -5.32 -9.06
N ASN A 96 9.58 -6.02 -9.09
CA ASN A 96 10.91 -5.48 -9.38
C ASN A 96 10.86 -4.83 -10.77
N HIS A 97 10.16 -3.70 -10.89
CA HIS A 97 10.39 -2.70 -11.89
C HIS A 97 11.81 -2.28 -11.56
N GLY A 98 12.72 -2.62 -12.47
CA GLY A 98 14.16 -2.55 -12.27
C GLY A 98 14.53 -1.32 -11.47
N ILE A 99 15.46 -1.50 -10.54
CA ILE A 99 16.05 -0.45 -9.69
C ILE A 99 16.44 0.71 -10.61
N GLY A 100 15.50 1.61 -10.86
CA GLY A 100 15.72 2.79 -11.65
C GLY A 100 16.65 3.65 -10.82
N GLU A 101 17.67 4.19 -11.46
CA GLU A 101 18.66 5.09 -10.86
C GLU A 101 18.01 6.32 -10.19
N ASP A 102 16.71 6.54 -10.42
CA ASP A 102 15.89 7.59 -9.83
C ASP A 102 15.34 7.22 -8.43
N ARG A 103 16.20 6.73 -7.54
CA ARG A 103 15.90 6.69 -6.10
C ARG A 103 16.30 8.02 -5.47
N GLY A 104 15.47 8.51 -4.55
CA GLY A 104 15.84 9.67 -3.75
C GLY A 104 17.18 9.41 -3.05
N SER A 105 18.06 10.40 -3.04
CA SER A 105 19.43 10.25 -2.54
C SER A 105 19.66 11.15 -1.33
N SER A 106 20.43 10.65 -0.37
CA SER A 106 20.93 11.44 0.75
C SER A 106 22.44 11.57 0.59
N LYS A 107 22.91 12.59 -0.14
CA LYS A 107 24.35 12.85 -0.32
C LYS A 107 24.78 13.96 0.65
N GLY A 108 25.80 13.69 1.46
CA GLY A 108 26.34 14.68 2.40
C GLY A 108 25.35 15.14 3.47
N GLY A 109 24.44 14.26 3.91
CA GLY A 109 23.41 14.60 4.90
C GLY A 109 22.25 15.45 4.36
N VAL A 110 22.21 15.74 3.06
CA VAL A 110 21.10 16.47 2.42
C VAL A 110 20.22 15.51 1.64
N TYR A 111 18.92 15.52 1.91
CA TYR A 111 17.94 14.74 1.18
C TYR A 111 17.55 15.43 -0.13
N VAL A 112 17.68 14.67 -1.23
CA VAL A 112 17.26 15.08 -2.57
C VAL A 112 16.21 14.08 -3.06
N PRO A 113 14.94 14.50 -3.23
CA PRO A 113 13.90 13.66 -3.80
C PRO A 113 14.24 13.27 -5.25
N ASN A 114 13.70 12.14 -5.70
CA ASN A 114 13.87 11.69 -7.07
C ASN A 114 13.13 12.60 -8.08
N VAL A 115 13.44 12.48 -9.37
CA VAL A 115 12.85 13.32 -10.44
C VAL A 115 11.33 13.26 -10.40
N THR A 116 10.77 12.07 -10.20
CA THR A 116 9.32 11.87 -10.11
C THR A 116 8.68 12.70 -8.99
N VAL A 117 9.27 12.70 -7.79
CA VAL A 117 8.77 13.48 -6.64
C VAL A 117 9.00 14.98 -6.87
N ARG A 118 10.13 15.38 -7.47
CA ARG A 118 10.41 16.79 -7.79
C ARG A 118 9.45 17.38 -8.83
N ASN A 119 8.98 16.57 -9.77
CA ASN A 119 8.05 16.98 -10.81
C ASN A 119 6.58 17.03 -10.33
N ASN A 120 6.31 16.66 -9.07
CA ASN A 120 4.96 16.77 -8.52
C ASN A 120 4.61 18.26 -8.28
N PRO A 121 3.50 18.79 -8.83
CA PRO A 121 3.12 20.21 -8.66
C PRO A 121 2.91 20.65 -7.21
N LEU A 122 2.68 19.70 -6.30
CA LEU A 122 2.49 19.95 -4.88
C LEU A 122 3.81 19.96 -4.10
N VAL A 123 4.93 19.62 -4.75
CA VAL A 123 6.26 19.59 -4.16
C VAL A 123 7.02 20.83 -4.60
N ARG A 124 7.61 21.54 -3.64
CA ARG A 124 8.47 22.70 -3.91
C ARG A 124 9.71 22.71 -3.04
N ASN A 125 10.78 23.28 -3.57
CA ASN A 125 11.99 23.56 -2.82
C ASN A 125 11.86 24.95 -2.19
N THR A 126 12.01 25.06 -0.87
CA THR A 126 11.91 26.32 -0.14
C THR A 126 13.22 27.09 -0.08
N GLY A 127 14.35 26.43 -0.39
CA GLY A 127 15.70 26.95 -0.13
C GLY A 127 16.05 27.06 1.36
N GLN A 128 15.13 26.72 2.27
CA GLN A 128 15.34 26.71 3.71
C GLN A 128 15.50 25.28 4.20
N ASP A 129 16.66 24.97 4.76
CA ASP A 129 16.94 23.64 5.30
C ASP A 129 16.16 23.40 6.58
N VAL A 130 15.35 22.33 6.59
CA VAL A 130 14.73 21.78 7.80
C VAL A 130 15.54 20.58 8.26
N ILE A 131 15.92 20.56 9.54
CA ILE A 131 16.63 19.44 10.15
C ILE A 131 15.63 18.34 10.49
N LEU A 132 15.91 17.14 10.00
CA LEU A 132 15.17 15.91 10.21
C LEU A 132 16.07 14.96 11.01
N ASN A 133 15.53 14.34 12.07
CA ASN A 133 16.27 13.37 12.87
C ASN A 133 15.85 11.95 12.49
N CYS A 134 16.83 11.09 12.21
CA CYS A 134 16.52 9.69 12.00
C CYS A 134 16.05 9.05 13.32
N ILE A 135 14.85 8.50 13.31
CA ILE A 135 14.28 7.82 14.49
C ILE A 135 15.12 6.59 14.90
N LYS A 136 15.84 5.96 13.97
CA LYS A 136 16.61 4.74 14.24
C LYS A 136 17.99 4.99 14.86
N CYS A 137 18.74 5.97 14.38
CA CYS A 137 20.11 6.20 14.84
C CYS A 137 20.40 7.64 15.31
N GLY A 138 19.41 8.54 15.25
CA GLY A 138 19.55 9.93 15.64
C GLY A 138 20.29 10.82 14.64
N LEU A 139 20.81 10.30 13.53
CA LEU A 139 21.54 11.09 12.54
C LEU A 139 20.67 12.23 11.99
N GLU A 140 21.24 13.43 11.97
CA GLU A 140 20.62 14.62 11.39
C GLU A 140 20.70 14.60 9.87
N LEU A 141 19.58 14.92 9.23
CA LEU A 141 19.43 15.06 7.79
C LEU A 141 18.83 16.42 7.50
N LYS A 142 19.27 17.09 6.44
CA LYS A 142 18.68 18.35 5.99
C LYS A 142 17.76 18.11 4.81
N SER A 143 16.60 18.75 4.81
CA SER A 143 15.67 18.74 3.68
C SER A 143 15.13 20.14 3.44
N SER A 144 15.29 20.63 2.21
CA SER A 144 14.71 21.90 1.76
C SER A 144 13.44 21.71 0.93
N TRP A 145 12.90 20.48 0.92
CA TRP A 145 11.74 20.12 0.10
C TRP A 145 10.49 19.95 0.95
N ILE A 146 9.40 20.58 0.53
CA ILE A 146 8.09 20.46 1.18
C ILE A 146 7.04 19.96 0.20
N PHE A 147 6.02 19.31 0.75
CA PHE A 147 4.80 18.89 0.07
C PHE A 147 3.63 19.64 0.69
N GLU A 148 2.82 20.29 -0.14
CA GLU A 148 1.61 21.00 0.30
C GLU A 148 0.37 20.36 -0.30
N HIS A 149 -0.56 19.95 0.56
CA HIS A 149 -1.83 19.38 0.13
C HIS A 149 -2.96 19.82 1.06
N ARG A 150 -4.00 20.46 0.49
CA ARG A 150 -5.17 20.96 1.22
C ARG A 150 -4.80 21.90 2.39
N GLY A 151 -3.86 22.81 2.16
CA GLY A 151 -3.37 23.77 3.16
C GLY A 151 -2.47 23.17 4.25
N LYS A 152 -2.21 21.86 4.22
CA LYS A 152 -1.24 21.22 5.11
C LYS A 152 0.12 21.14 4.42
N VAL A 153 1.14 21.71 5.06
CA VAL A 153 2.53 21.65 4.61
C VAL A 153 3.26 20.56 5.40
N SER A 154 4.08 19.76 4.73
CA SER A 154 4.91 18.73 5.35
C SER A 154 6.27 18.67 4.68
N THR A 155 7.34 18.59 5.47
CA THR A 155 8.70 18.42 4.96
C THR A 155 8.87 17.01 4.40
N LEU A 156 9.43 16.91 3.20
CA LEU A 156 9.74 15.62 2.60
C LEU A 156 10.93 14.99 3.33
N ALA A 157 10.76 13.71 3.67
CA ALA A 157 11.77 12.89 4.33
C ALA A 157 11.98 11.57 3.57
N PRO A 158 13.15 10.93 3.67
CA PRO A 158 13.38 9.61 3.08
C PRO A 158 12.45 8.55 3.67
N THR A 159 11.74 7.80 2.82
CA THR A 159 10.75 6.79 3.25
C THR A 159 11.37 5.61 4.01
N ALA A 160 12.65 5.32 3.77
CA ALA A 160 13.40 4.22 4.39
C ALA A 160 14.37 4.68 5.49
N GLY A 161 14.32 5.95 5.90
CA GLY A 161 15.41 6.58 6.64
C GLY A 161 16.62 6.86 5.75
N HIS A 162 17.74 7.29 6.33
CA HIS A 162 18.98 7.47 5.56
C HIS A 162 19.55 6.12 5.11
N SER A 163 20.37 6.18 4.06
CA SER A 163 20.98 5.03 3.39
C SER A 163 21.60 4.01 4.36
N ALA A 164 22.32 4.47 5.38
CA ALA A 164 22.95 3.58 6.37
C ALA A 164 21.97 2.78 7.24
N CYS A 165 20.73 3.23 7.43
CA CYS A 165 19.68 2.51 8.17
C CYS A 165 18.74 1.68 7.29
N GLY A 166 18.90 1.78 5.97
CA GLY A 166 18.07 1.11 4.97
C GLY A 166 18.68 -0.18 4.40
N VAL A 167 19.91 -0.52 4.79
CA VAL A 167 20.52 -1.81 4.44
C VAL A 167 20.16 -2.82 5.53
N LYS A 168 19.14 -3.62 5.27
CA LYS A 168 18.93 -4.93 5.90
C LYS A 168 19.02 -5.98 4.81
#